data_AF-A0A6G1H391-F1
#
_entry.id   AF-A0A6G1H391-F1
#
_cell.length_a   1.000
_cell.length_b   1.000
_cell.length_c   1.000
_cell.angle_alpha   90.00
_cell.angle_beta   90.00
_cell.angle_gamma   90.00
#
_symmetry.space_group_name_H-M   'P 1'
#
loop_
_entity.id
_entity.type
_entity.pdbx_description
1 polymer ?
#
loop_
_entity_poly.entity_id
_entity_poly.type
_entity_poly.pdbx_seq_one_letter_code
_entity_poly.pdbx_strand_id
1 'polypeptide(L)'
;MPFSTATLSVPKSIDADGSMSRYLDAKPGVRTEEMQVLVLGLCKTGTSSIREALTILGYNTYHMRTAQENSPRDFALWNQAMRLQYPHLSKAYIPPPPPSPPSPPSPSPSFSSSSNTIQPPTLSDLEVLLAPYTALTDLPAALFAPALTTAYPRAKIILTTRPFLSWRKSLLSTIWAWYRSPSYCALAYLDPYHIGPLQEYLRLFFEVFCGCDVGEEGLRERYEEHNELVRQLAAERPEMFLEFDVREGWGPLCAFLGREVPEEAFPRVNGEEAFHARKRAVRNRVLVRLVVGIVVVGLVAGVVWQLGVLWWGGVRWRRRHRVVGEEF
;
A
#
# COMPACT_ATOMS: atom_id res chain seq x y z
N MET A 1 18.87 -4.93 14.02
CA MET A 1 18.80 -3.73 14.88
C MET A 1 17.53 -2.97 14.56
N PRO A 2 16.73 -2.50 15.53
CA PRO A 2 15.54 -1.73 15.23
C PRO A 2 15.97 -0.32 14.81
N PHE A 3 15.74 0.04 13.56
CA PHE A 3 15.97 1.40 13.08
C PHE A 3 15.00 2.36 13.79
N SER A 4 15.56 3.45 14.29
CA SER A 4 14.86 4.54 14.97
C SER A 4 13.71 5.06 14.10
N THR A 5 12.47 4.88 14.58
CA THR A 5 11.26 5.53 14.06
C THR A 5 11.39 7.05 14.23
N ALA A 6 11.98 7.71 13.25
CA ALA A 6 11.71 9.13 13.03
C ALA A 6 10.27 9.24 12.55
N THR A 7 9.38 9.66 13.45
CA THR A 7 8.01 10.07 13.14
C THR A 7 8.07 11.26 12.18
N LEU A 8 8.07 10.98 10.87
CA LEU A 8 7.75 11.99 9.87
C LEU A 8 6.28 12.38 10.07
N SER A 9 6.07 13.59 10.59
CA SER A 9 4.76 14.20 10.70
C SER A 9 4.14 14.34 9.31
N VAL A 10 2.94 13.80 9.14
CA VAL A 10 2.05 14.04 7.99
C VAL A 10 1.91 15.56 7.80
N PRO A 11 2.34 16.16 6.68
CA PRO A 11 2.14 17.58 6.44
C PRO A 11 0.64 17.87 6.36
N LYS A 12 0.15 18.69 7.30
CA LYS A 12 -1.17 19.30 7.23
C LYS A 12 -1.04 20.70 6.65
N SER A 13 -0.90 20.85 5.34
CA SER A 13 -1.31 22.10 4.66
C SER A 13 -0.95 22.09 3.18
N ILE A 14 -1.86 22.69 2.40
CA ILE A 14 -1.58 23.34 1.13
C ILE A 14 -0.58 24.47 1.42
N ASP A 15 0.50 24.58 0.65
CA ASP A 15 1.48 25.65 0.79
C ASP A 15 0.82 27.00 0.44
N ALA A 16 1.41 28.12 0.90
CA ALA A 16 0.83 29.46 0.80
C ALA A 16 0.54 29.92 -0.65
N ASP A 17 1.05 29.21 -1.66
CA ASP A 17 0.85 29.44 -3.10
C ASP A 17 -0.25 28.56 -3.74
N GLY A 18 -0.92 27.71 -2.96
CA GLY A 18 -1.93 26.77 -3.46
C GLY A 18 -1.36 25.46 -4.01
N SER A 19 -0.03 25.26 -3.96
CA SER A 19 0.58 23.98 -4.28
C SER A 19 0.46 23.00 -3.11
N MET A 20 0.23 21.72 -3.41
CA MET A 20 0.14 20.69 -2.38
C MET A 20 1.54 20.08 -2.21
N SER A 21 2.21 20.35 -1.08
CA SER A 21 3.52 19.77 -0.77
C SER A 21 3.48 18.26 -1.00
N ARG A 22 4.36 17.71 -1.84
CA ARG A 22 4.34 16.27 -2.12
C ARG A 22 4.99 15.53 -0.95
N TYR A 23 4.42 14.41 -0.53
CA TYR A 23 5.12 13.52 0.41
C TYR A 23 6.45 13.02 -0.17
N LEU A 24 6.53 12.99 -1.51
CA LEU A 24 7.72 12.66 -2.29
C LEU A 24 8.80 13.76 -2.26
N ASP A 25 8.47 14.99 -1.84
CA ASP A 25 9.44 16.09 -1.68
C ASP A 25 10.26 15.95 -0.38
N ALA A 26 9.96 14.95 0.46
CA ALA A 26 10.80 14.58 1.59
C ALA A 26 12.21 14.20 1.08
N LYS A 27 13.26 14.59 1.82
CA LYS A 27 14.66 14.33 1.40
C LYS A 27 14.83 12.88 0.93
N PRO A 28 15.27 12.65 -0.32
CA PRO A 28 15.41 11.30 -0.85
C PRO A 28 16.32 10.48 0.06
N GLY A 29 15.95 9.21 0.27
CA GLY A 29 16.82 8.28 0.96
C GLY A 29 18.15 8.18 0.21
N VAL A 30 19.27 8.15 0.93
CA VAL A 30 20.56 7.91 0.30
C VAL A 30 20.64 6.42 -0.01
N ARG A 31 20.56 6.07 -1.30
CA ARG A 31 20.77 4.69 -1.76
C ARG A 31 22.21 4.29 -1.50
N THR A 32 22.41 3.29 -0.64
CA THR A 32 23.74 2.74 -0.33
C THR A 32 24.13 1.60 -1.26
N GLU A 33 23.14 0.94 -1.88
CA GLU A 33 23.34 -0.20 -2.77
C GLU A 33 22.47 -0.06 -4.04
N GLU A 34 23.03 -0.39 -5.21
CA GLU A 34 22.31 -0.33 -6.48
C GLU A 34 21.11 -1.29 -6.50
N MET A 35 20.04 -0.91 -7.21
CA MET A 35 18.92 -1.83 -7.47
C MET A 35 19.41 -2.96 -8.39
N GLN A 36 19.28 -4.21 -7.94
CA GLN A 36 19.83 -5.38 -8.62
C GLN A 36 18.76 -6.22 -9.31
N VAL A 37 17.55 -6.32 -8.73
CA VAL A 37 16.50 -7.22 -9.24
C VAL A 37 15.12 -6.56 -9.23
N LEU A 38 14.45 -6.57 -10.37
CA LEU A 38 13.07 -6.14 -10.54
C LEU A 38 12.18 -7.34 -10.86
N VAL A 39 11.34 -7.74 -9.90
CA VAL A 39 10.33 -8.77 -10.12
C VAL A 39 9.03 -8.09 -10.54
N LEU A 40 8.75 -8.12 -11.84
CA LEU A 40 7.65 -7.37 -12.46
C LEU A 40 6.40 -8.23 -12.72
N GLY A 41 6.31 -9.43 -12.15
CA GLY A 41 5.08 -10.21 -12.19
C GLY A 41 3.98 -9.66 -11.28
N LEU A 42 2.72 -9.82 -11.71
CA LEU A 42 1.55 -9.37 -10.95
C LEU A 42 1.43 -10.08 -9.60
N CYS A 43 0.69 -9.50 -8.67
CA CYS A 43 0.34 -10.21 -7.43
C CYS A 43 -0.27 -11.58 -7.70
N LYS A 44 -0.17 -12.50 -6.74
CA LYS A 44 -0.72 -13.87 -6.86
C LYS A 44 -0.05 -14.78 -7.90
N THR A 45 1.08 -14.37 -8.46
CA THR A 45 1.98 -15.19 -9.30
C THR A 45 3.15 -15.82 -8.51
N GLY A 46 3.14 -15.69 -7.18
CA GLY A 46 4.22 -16.20 -6.32
C GLY A 46 5.18 -15.13 -5.79
N THR A 47 4.84 -13.84 -5.93
CA THR A 47 5.61 -12.66 -5.48
C THR A 47 6.10 -12.75 -4.03
N SER A 48 5.34 -13.39 -3.15
CA SER A 48 5.77 -13.63 -1.77
C SER A 48 6.81 -14.73 -1.60
N SER A 49 6.72 -15.81 -2.37
CA SER A 49 7.72 -16.88 -2.38
C SER A 49 9.03 -16.38 -2.95
N ILE A 50 8.98 -15.61 -4.04
CA ILE A 50 10.17 -15.01 -4.62
C ILE A 50 10.78 -13.93 -3.71
N ARG A 51 9.98 -13.14 -2.96
CA ARG A 51 10.52 -12.23 -1.93
C ARG A 51 11.37 -12.99 -0.90
N GLU A 52 10.85 -14.10 -0.39
CA GLU A 52 11.56 -14.92 0.59
C GLU A 52 12.82 -15.52 -0.04
N ALA A 53 12.71 -16.06 -1.25
CA ALA A 53 13.84 -16.63 -1.98
C ALA A 53 14.95 -15.60 -2.22
N LEU A 54 14.60 -14.38 -2.65
CA LEU A 54 15.56 -13.28 -2.81
C LEU A 54 16.18 -12.86 -1.47
N THR A 55 15.40 -12.88 -0.38
CA THR A 55 15.93 -12.58 0.96
C THR A 55 16.97 -13.62 1.40
N ILE A 56 16.71 -14.91 1.16
CA ILE A 56 17.65 -16.01 1.40
C ILE A 56 18.93 -15.84 0.57
N LEU A 57 18.81 -15.41 -0.68
CA LEU A 57 19.94 -15.12 -1.56
C LEU A 57 20.68 -13.81 -1.23
N GLY A 58 20.30 -13.12 -0.14
CA GLY A 58 20.97 -11.93 0.37
C GLY A 58 20.47 -10.60 -0.21
N TYR A 59 19.35 -10.58 -0.93
CA TYR A 59 18.77 -9.34 -1.47
C TYR A 59 17.80 -8.71 -0.46
N ASN A 60 17.96 -7.41 -0.20
CA ASN A 60 16.98 -6.66 0.57
C ASN A 60 15.78 -6.33 -0.32
N THR A 61 14.69 -7.09 -0.16
CA THR A 61 13.57 -7.09 -1.12
C THR A 61 12.34 -6.34 -0.61
N TYR A 62 11.93 -5.30 -1.34
CA TYR A 62 10.66 -4.60 -1.12
C TYR A 62 9.48 -5.36 -1.73
N HIS A 63 8.36 -5.43 -1.02
CA HIS A 63 7.12 -6.07 -1.47
C HIS A 63 5.94 -5.40 -0.76
N MET A 64 4.71 -5.56 -1.27
CA MET A 64 3.46 -5.15 -0.59
C MET A 64 3.41 -5.36 0.93
N ARG A 65 3.97 -6.47 1.47
CA ARG A 65 4.00 -6.68 2.92
C ARG A 65 4.81 -5.61 3.65
N THR A 66 5.92 -5.16 3.05
CA THR A 66 6.72 -4.05 3.56
C THR A 66 5.90 -2.76 3.60
N ALA A 67 5.12 -2.48 2.56
CA ALA A 67 4.21 -1.33 2.55
C ALA A 67 3.14 -1.41 3.65
N GLN A 68 2.65 -2.62 3.96
CA GLN A 68 1.72 -2.86 5.08
C GLN A 68 2.38 -2.67 6.45
N GLU A 69 3.64 -3.08 6.60
CA GLU A 69 4.43 -2.93 7.83
C GLU A 69 4.78 -1.46 8.09
N ASN A 70 5.09 -0.71 7.03
CA ASN A 70 5.43 0.71 7.08
C ASN A 70 4.22 1.65 6.93
N SER A 71 3.00 1.10 6.98
CA SER A 71 1.77 1.88 6.89
C SER A 71 1.66 2.86 8.07
N PRO A 72 1.23 4.12 7.86
CA PRO A 72 0.63 4.68 6.64
C PRO A 72 1.62 5.20 5.60
N ARG A 73 2.90 5.40 5.95
CA ARG A 73 3.89 6.15 5.15
C ARG A 73 3.99 5.62 3.72
N ASP A 74 4.28 4.33 3.58
CA ASP A 74 4.58 3.75 2.27
C ASP A 74 3.35 3.77 1.36
N PHE A 75 2.15 3.50 1.89
CA PHE A 75 0.91 3.62 1.11
C PHE A 75 0.62 5.06 0.69
N ALA A 76 0.88 6.06 1.55
CA ALA A 76 0.68 7.45 1.18
C ALA A 76 1.56 7.84 -0.02
N LEU A 77 2.83 7.43 0.00
CA LEU A 77 3.79 7.68 -1.07
C LEU A 77 3.41 6.93 -2.35
N TRP A 78 3.04 5.65 -2.28
CA TRP A 78 2.60 4.89 -3.44
C TRP A 78 1.29 5.41 -4.04
N ASN A 79 0.32 5.79 -3.21
CA ASN A 79 -0.93 6.39 -3.66
C ASN A 79 -0.67 7.71 -4.38
N GLN A 80 0.26 8.51 -3.87
CA GLN A 80 0.69 9.72 -4.55
C GLN A 80 1.38 9.41 -5.89
N ALA A 81 2.32 8.47 -5.92
CA ALA A 81 3.02 8.06 -7.14
C ALA A 81 2.04 7.56 -8.22
N MET A 82 1.03 6.76 -7.85
CA MET A 82 -0.01 6.31 -8.79
C MET A 82 -0.84 7.48 -9.32
N ARG A 83 -1.23 8.43 -8.47
CA ARG A 83 -2.01 9.60 -8.90
C ARG A 83 -1.22 10.53 -9.83
N LEU A 84 0.10 10.62 -9.65
CA LEU A 84 0.99 11.37 -10.55
C LEU A 84 1.20 10.64 -11.88
N GLN A 85 1.42 9.32 -11.85
CA GLN A 85 1.64 8.50 -13.05
C GLN A 85 0.37 8.37 -13.90
N TYR A 86 -0.80 8.37 -13.24
CA TYR A 86 -2.10 8.18 -13.87
C TYR A 86 -3.03 9.37 -13.51
N PRO A 87 -2.87 10.54 -14.13
CA PRO A 87 -3.62 11.76 -13.79
C PRO A 87 -5.14 11.64 -13.97
N HIS A 88 -5.62 10.68 -14.77
CA HIS A 88 -7.04 10.38 -14.92
C HIS A 88 -7.69 9.86 -13.63
N LEU A 89 -6.89 9.41 -12.65
CA LEU A 89 -7.34 9.02 -11.31
C LEU A 89 -7.62 10.23 -10.38
N SER A 90 -7.45 11.47 -10.86
CA SER A 90 -7.48 12.72 -10.06
C SER A 90 -8.84 13.10 -9.46
N LYS A 91 -9.90 12.29 -9.65
CA LYS A 91 -11.10 12.45 -8.85
C LYS A 91 -10.81 12.00 -7.42
N ALA A 92 -10.88 12.96 -6.50
CA ALA A 92 -10.78 12.75 -5.07
C ALA A 92 -11.68 11.60 -4.62
N TYR A 93 -11.24 10.87 -3.60
CA TYR A 93 -12.01 9.82 -2.95
C TYR A 93 -13.42 10.33 -2.58
N ILE A 94 -14.42 9.84 -3.31
CA ILE A 94 -15.80 9.71 -2.85
C ILE A 94 -15.96 8.21 -2.58
N PRO A 95 -16.26 7.78 -1.35
CA PRO A 95 -16.48 6.37 -1.11
C PRO A 95 -17.60 5.84 -2.01
N PRO A 96 -17.48 4.60 -2.53
CA PRO A 96 -18.55 4.03 -3.32
C PRO A 96 -19.83 4.00 -2.47
N PRO A 97 -20.96 4.54 -2.95
CA PRO A 97 -22.22 4.36 -2.26
C PRO A 97 -22.51 2.85 -2.13
N PRO A 98 -23.28 2.42 -1.11
CA PRO A 98 -23.76 1.05 -1.03
C PRO A 98 -24.38 0.64 -2.37
N PRO A 99 -24.31 -0.64 -2.78
CA PRO A 99 -24.74 -1.08 -4.09
C PRO A 99 -26.19 -0.67 -4.37
N SER A 100 -26.37 0.31 -5.24
CA SER A 100 -27.68 0.70 -5.77
C SER A 100 -28.09 -0.26 -6.89
N PRO A 101 -29.40 -0.54 -7.06
CA PRO A 101 -29.88 -1.34 -8.19
C PRO A 101 -29.54 -0.68 -9.55
N PRO A 102 -29.43 -1.47 -10.63
CA PRO A 102 -28.96 -0.98 -11.93
C PRO A 102 -29.87 0.13 -12.45
N SER A 103 -29.26 1.28 -12.78
CA SER A 103 -29.94 2.40 -13.45
C SER A 103 -29.41 2.54 -14.88
N PRO A 104 -30.26 2.96 -15.85
CA PRO A 104 -29.92 3.01 -17.27
C PRO A 104 -28.92 4.13 -17.61
N PRO A 105 -28.26 4.08 -18.78
CA PRO A 105 -27.17 4.99 -19.13
C PRO A 105 -27.67 6.42 -19.39
N SER A 106 -27.10 7.39 -18.67
CA SER A 106 -27.28 8.83 -18.92
C SER A 106 -25.97 9.46 -19.42
N PRO A 107 -26.04 10.47 -20.32
CA PRO A 107 -24.90 10.93 -21.11
C PRO A 107 -23.90 11.76 -20.29
N SER A 108 -22.63 11.68 -20.72
CA SER A 108 -21.44 12.27 -20.12
C SER A 108 -21.52 13.80 -19.98
N PRO A 109 -21.12 14.39 -18.83
CA PRO A 109 -20.86 15.82 -18.76
C PRO A 109 -19.43 16.11 -19.23
N SER A 110 -19.29 17.08 -20.14
CA SER A 110 -18.04 17.72 -20.50
C SER A 110 -17.57 18.64 -19.36
N PHE A 111 -16.26 18.64 -19.08
CA PHE A 111 -15.64 19.61 -18.17
C PHE A 111 -14.35 20.16 -18.78
N SER A 112 -14.21 21.48 -18.67
CA SER A 112 -13.11 22.28 -19.18
C SER A 112 -11.83 22.12 -18.35
N SER A 113 -10.71 22.13 -19.05
CA SER A 113 -9.36 22.03 -18.51
C SER A 113 -8.94 23.32 -17.80
N SER A 114 -8.58 23.23 -16.53
CA SER A 114 -7.63 24.15 -15.90
C SER A 114 -6.33 23.39 -15.64
N SER A 115 -5.28 23.87 -16.29
CA SER A 115 -3.95 23.27 -16.38
C SER A 115 -3.17 23.43 -15.07
N ASN A 116 -3.19 22.41 -14.23
CA ASN A 116 -2.04 22.08 -13.39
C ASN A 116 -1.33 20.91 -14.05
N THR A 117 -0.17 21.15 -14.65
CA THR A 117 0.61 20.10 -15.32
C THR A 117 1.15 19.13 -14.27
N ILE A 118 0.39 18.08 -13.98
CA ILE A 118 0.80 16.99 -13.09
C ILE A 118 1.90 16.20 -13.82
N GLN A 119 3.15 16.37 -13.42
CA GLN A 119 4.27 15.60 -13.96
C GLN A 119 4.25 14.17 -13.42
N PRO A 120 4.61 13.16 -14.24
CA PRO A 120 4.76 11.78 -13.78
C PRO A 120 5.81 11.71 -12.65
N PRO A 121 5.70 10.72 -11.74
CA PRO A 121 6.66 10.55 -10.65
C PRO A 121 8.07 10.41 -11.22
N THR A 122 8.97 11.19 -10.66
CA THR A 122 10.38 11.17 -11.01
C THR A 122 11.10 10.05 -10.28
N LEU A 123 12.29 9.71 -10.75
CA LEU A 123 13.19 8.77 -10.09
C LEU A 123 13.48 9.12 -8.62
N SER A 124 13.66 10.40 -8.33
CA SER A 124 13.87 10.90 -6.97
C SER A 124 12.69 10.60 -6.05
N ASP A 125 11.47 10.62 -6.59
CA ASP A 125 10.25 10.35 -5.83
C ASP A 125 10.18 8.89 -5.35
N LEU A 126 10.59 7.95 -6.21
CA LEU A 126 10.63 6.53 -5.88
C LEU A 126 11.80 6.17 -4.95
N GLU A 127 12.92 6.89 -5.03
CA GLU A 127 14.08 6.66 -4.14
C GLU A 127 13.78 6.95 -2.66
N VAL A 128 12.82 7.83 -2.33
CA VAL A 128 12.32 8.01 -0.95
C VAL A 128 11.82 6.69 -0.33
N LEU A 129 11.27 5.82 -1.16
CA LEU A 129 10.76 4.50 -0.77
C LEU A 129 11.80 3.39 -0.94
N LEU A 130 12.49 3.41 -2.07
CA LEU A 130 13.24 2.25 -2.58
C LEU A 130 14.74 2.28 -2.27
N ALA A 131 15.29 3.42 -1.80
CA ALA A 131 16.72 3.56 -1.52
C ALA A 131 17.32 2.44 -0.63
N PRO A 132 16.62 1.91 0.39
CA PRO A 132 17.17 0.83 1.22
C PRO A 132 17.22 -0.54 0.55
N TYR A 133 16.51 -0.73 -0.57
CA TYR A 133 16.21 -2.06 -1.13
C TYR A 133 16.99 -2.31 -2.42
N THR A 134 17.50 -3.54 -2.56
CA THR A 134 18.23 -4.00 -3.75
C THR A 134 17.38 -4.87 -4.67
N ALA A 135 16.18 -5.24 -4.23
CA ALA A 135 15.20 -5.90 -5.08
C ALA A 135 13.77 -5.38 -4.81
N LEU A 136 12.91 -5.48 -5.81
CA LEU A 136 11.51 -5.02 -5.73
C LEU A 136 10.57 -6.05 -6.35
N THR A 137 9.43 -6.33 -5.70
CA THR A 137 8.40 -7.27 -6.18
C THR A 137 6.98 -6.83 -5.80
N ASP A 138 5.98 -7.51 -6.40
CA ASP A 138 4.54 -7.35 -6.17
C ASP A 138 3.96 -6.02 -6.73
N LEU A 139 2.77 -5.62 -6.27
CA LEU A 139 1.99 -4.51 -6.87
C LEU A 139 2.64 -3.11 -6.92
N PRO A 140 3.61 -2.72 -6.08
CA PRO A 140 4.38 -1.49 -6.36
C PRO A 140 5.33 -1.66 -7.55
N ALA A 141 5.81 -2.87 -7.83
CA ALA A 141 6.73 -3.15 -8.93
C ALA A 141 5.99 -3.25 -10.27
N ALA A 142 4.95 -4.08 -10.30
CA ALA A 142 4.24 -4.44 -11.52
C ALA A 142 3.61 -3.21 -12.19
N LEU A 143 2.97 -2.32 -11.42
CA LEU A 143 2.33 -1.12 -11.98
C LEU A 143 3.32 -0.10 -12.55
N PHE A 144 4.57 -0.11 -12.08
CA PHE A 144 5.58 0.87 -12.45
C PHE A 144 6.65 0.27 -13.37
N ALA A 145 6.37 -0.86 -14.04
CA ALA A 145 7.34 -1.58 -14.85
C ALA A 145 8.14 -0.69 -15.82
N PRO A 146 7.52 0.15 -16.69
CA PRO A 146 8.27 1.01 -17.60
C PRO A 146 9.16 2.05 -16.89
N ALA A 147 8.63 2.65 -15.82
CA ALA A 147 9.37 3.64 -15.03
C ALA A 147 10.57 2.99 -14.34
N LEU A 148 10.38 1.79 -13.77
CA LEU A 148 11.42 1.05 -13.04
C LEU A 148 12.50 0.49 -13.96
N THR A 149 12.17 0.01 -15.17
CA THR A 149 13.17 -0.49 -16.12
C THR A 149 14.01 0.64 -16.70
N THR A 150 13.41 1.82 -16.91
CA THR A 150 14.11 3.05 -17.32
C THR A 150 15.00 3.56 -16.19
N ALA A 151 14.48 3.52 -14.96
CA ALA A 151 15.14 3.93 -13.73
C ALA A 151 16.39 3.13 -13.40
N TYR A 152 16.29 1.81 -13.52
CA TYR A 152 17.31 0.86 -13.10
C TYR A 152 17.75 0.01 -14.28
N PRO A 153 18.49 0.60 -15.25
CA PRO A 153 18.87 -0.11 -16.46
C PRO A 153 19.85 -1.26 -16.20
N ARG A 154 20.49 -1.36 -15.03
CA ARG A 154 21.38 -2.50 -14.72
C ARG A 154 20.71 -3.60 -13.91
N ALA A 155 19.45 -3.41 -13.51
CA ALA A 155 18.72 -4.41 -12.75
C ALA A 155 18.27 -5.57 -13.65
N LYS A 156 18.45 -6.79 -13.16
CA LYS A 156 17.88 -8.00 -13.76
C LYS A 156 16.36 -7.98 -13.62
N ILE A 157 15.64 -8.40 -14.65
CA ILE A 157 14.18 -8.43 -14.71
C ILE A 157 13.69 -9.88 -14.56
N ILE A 158 12.78 -10.11 -13.63
CA ILE A 158 12.09 -11.38 -13.45
C ILE A 158 10.58 -11.17 -13.67
N LEU A 159 10.00 -11.88 -14.62
CA LEU A 159 8.56 -11.94 -14.82
C LEU A 159 8.01 -13.22 -14.19
N THR A 160 7.36 -13.12 -13.03
CA THR A 160 6.69 -14.28 -12.44
C THR A 160 5.34 -14.53 -13.08
N THR A 161 5.13 -15.74 -13.59
CA THR A 161 3.89 -16.10 -14.31
C THR A 161 3.14 -17.26 -13.65
N ARG A 162 1.85 -17.34 -13.99
CA ARG A 162 0.93 -18.39 -13.55
C ARG A 162 -0.16 -18.58 -14.61
N PRO A 163 -0.74 -19.79 -14.79
CA PRO A 163 -1.90 -19.96 -15.66
C PRO A 163 -3.04 -19.00 -15.26
N PHE A 164 -3.57 -18.26 -16.24
CA PHE A 164 -4.54 -17.17 -16.02
C PHE A 164 -5.72 -17.57 -15.13
N LEU A 165 -6.39 -18.70 -15.43
CA LEU A 165 -7.56 -19.14 -14.65
C LEU A 165 -7.23 -19.38 -13.17
N SER A 166 -6.04 -19.93 -12.89
CA SER A 166 -5.56 -20.14 -11.53
C SER A 166 -5.19 -18.84 -10.84
N TRP A 167 -4.58 -17.91 -11.55
CA TRP A 167 -4.28 -16.57 -11.06
C TRP A 167 -5.56 -15.79 -10.74
N ARG A 168 -6.52 -15.73 -11.66
CA ARG A 168 -7.82 -15.08 -11.49
C ARG A 168 -8.57 -15.61 -10.28
N LYS A 169 -8.70 -16.95 -10.15
CA LYS A 169 -9.32 -17.57 -8.97
C LYS A 169 -8.66 -17.09 -7.68
N SER A 170 -7.33 -17.00 -7.66
CA SER A 170 -6.57 -16.55 -6.49
C SER A 170 -6.72 -15.06 -6.20
N LEU A 171 -6.73 -14.20 -7.23
CA LEU A 171 -6.98 -12.76 -7.08
C LEU A 171 -8.38 -12.49 -6.51
N LEU A 172 -9.39 -13.15 -7.08
CA LEU A 172 -10.80 -12.95 -6.72
C LEU A 172 -11.12 -13.41 -5.30
N SER A 173 -10.67 -14.60 -4.92
CA SER A 173 -10.89 -15.18 -3.58
C SER A 173 -10.13 -14.47 -2.46
N THR A 174 -9.05 -13.72 -2.78
CA THR A 174 -8.17 -13.12 -1.77
C THR A 174 -8.24 -11.58 -1.77
N ILE A 175 -7.52 -10.94 -2.68
CA ILE A 175 -7.34 -9.47 -2.70
C ILE A 175 -8.66 -8.77 -3.03
N TRP A 176 -9.36 -9.23 -4.07
CA TRP A 176 -10.65 -8.64 -4.45
C TRP A 176 -11.73 -8.86 -3.37
N ALA A 177 -11.85 -10.07 -2.85
CA ALA A 177 -12.77 -10.37 -1.75
C ALA A 177 -12.44 -9.61 -0.45
N TRP A 178 -11.17 -9.26 -0.21
CA TRP A 178 -10.81 -8.33 0.87
C TRP A 178 -11.27 -6.91 0.51
N TYR A 179 -10.85 -6.38 -0.63
CA TYR A 179 -11.20 -5.04 -1.07
C TYR A 179 -12.72 -4.76 -1.04
N ARG A 180 -13.53 -5.73 -1.45
CA ARG A 180 -15.01 -5.66 -1.47
C ARG A 180 -15.69 -5.98 -0.13
N SER A 181 -14.93 -6.34 0.92
CA SER A 181 -15.54 -6.77 2.18
C SER A 181 -16.19 -5.61 2.93
N PRO A 182 -17.51 -5.65 3.23
CA PRO A 182 -18.20 -4.55 3.92
C PRO A 182 -17.56 -4.19 5.26
N SER A 183 -17.12 -5.20 6.01
CA SER A 183 -16.44 -4.99 7.30
C SER A 183 -15.11 -4.23 7.17
N TYR A 184 -14.35 -4.45 6.10
CA TYR A 184 -13.08 -3.74 5.89
C TYR A 184 -13.30 -2.34 5.31
N CYS A 185 -14.31 -2.17 4.46
CA CYS A 185 -14.73 -0.84 4.02
C CYS A 185 -15.17 0.02 5.22
N ALA A 186 -15.94 -0.54 6.16
CA ALA A 186 -16.33 0.17 7.38
C ALA A 186 -15.10 0.47 8.27
N LEU A 187 -14.22 -0.51 8.48
CA LEU A 187 -13.00 -0.32 9.27
C LEU A 187 -12.02 0.67 8.64
N ALA A 188 -12.00 0.83 7.32
CA ALA A 188 -11.16 1.81 6.64
C ALA A 188 -11.44 3.25 7.12
N TYR A 189 -12.68 3.58 7.46
CA TYR A 189 -13.03 4.88 8.03
C TYR A 189 -12.58 5.05 9.48
N LEU A 190 -12.51 3.94 10.23
CA LEU A 190 -12.17 3.96 11.65
C LEU A 190 -10.66 3.82 11.91
N ASP A 191 -9.91 3.30 10.93
CA ASP A 191 -8.46 3.14 10.98
C ASP A 191 -7.78 3.82 9.79
N PRO A 192 -7.58 5.15 9.86
CA PRO A 192 -6.91 5.92 8.82
C PRO A 192 -5.40 5.64 8.73
N TYR A 193 -4.84 4.82 9.64
CA TYR A 193 -3.41 4.57 9.70
C TYR A 193 -2.97 3.27 9.01
N HIS A 194 -3.83 2.24 8.96
CA HIS A 194 -3.46 0.97 8.32
C HIS A 194 -4.50 0.51 7.29
N ILE A 195 -5.75 0.30 7.69
CA ILE A 195 -6.78 -0.20 6.77
C ILE A 195 -7.16 0.85 5.74
N GLY A 196 -7.36 2.12 6.13
CA GLY A 196 -7.69 3.21 5.20
C GLY A 196 -6.71 3.33 4.03
N PRO A 197 -5.40 3.53 4.28
CA PRO A 197 -4.40 3.65 3.23
C PRO A 197 -4.29 2.41 2.32
N LEU A 198 -4.37 1.21 2.90
CA LEU A 198 -4.41 -0.04 2.13
C LEU A 198 -5.64 -0.10 1.23
N GLN A 199 -6.81 0.30 1.73
CA GLN A 199 -8.05 0.24 0.96
C GLN A 199 -8.03 1.22 -0.22
N GLU A 200 -7.47 2.41 -0.03
CA GLU A 200 -7.25 3.38 -1.10
C GLU A 200 -6.23 2.87 -2.12
N TYR A 201 -5.14 2.25 -1.66
CA TYR A 201 -4.15 1.64 -2.55
C TYR A 201 -4.79 0.54 -3.42
N LEU A 202 -5.58 -0.36 -2.82
CA LEU A 202 -6.26 -1.41 -3.57
C LEU A 202 -7.28 -0.85 -4.57
N ARG A 203 -8.00 0.21 -4.19
CA ARG A 203 -8.93 0.92 -5.10
C ARG A 203 -8.18 1.44 -6.32
N LEU A 204 -7.10 2.19 -6.10
CA LEU A 204 -6.26 2.75 -7.16
C LEU A 204 -5.65 1.65 -8.04
N PHE A 205 -5.16 0.56 -7.44
CA PHE A 205 -4.68 -0.60 -8.18
C PHE A 205 -5.74 -1.16 -9.12
N PHE A 206 -6.95 -1.46 -8.63
CA PHE A 206 -8.01 -2.04 -9.48
C PHE A 206 -8.52 -1.05 -10.53
N GLU A 207 -8.56 0.25 -10.21
CA GLU A 207 -8.92 1.30 -11.16
C GLU A 207 -7.90 1.40 -12.30
N VAL A 208 -6.61 1.44 -11.99
CA VAL A 208 -5.51 1.48 -12.97
C VAL A 208 -5.42 0.20 -13.79
N PHE A 209 -5.42 -0.94 -13.11
CA PHE A 209 -5.12 -2.22 -13.74
C PHE A 209 -6.25 -2.71 -14.63
N CYS A 210 -7.50 -2.56 -14.19
CA CYS A 210 -8.64 -3.13 -14.91
C CYS A 210 -9.91 -2.26 -14.88
N GLY A 211 -9.82 -0.97 -14.53
CA GLY A 211 -11.00 -0.11 -14.46
C GLY A 211 -12.04 -0.56 -13.43
N CYS A 212 -11.61 -1.33 -12.41
CA CYS A 212 -12.46 -2.06 -11.47
C CYS A 212 -13.39 -3.12 -12.10
N ASP A 213 -13.20 -3.47 -13.38
CA ASP A 213 -13.87 -4.60 -14.01
C ASP A 213 -13.00 -5.87 -13.84
N VAL A 214 -13.58 -6.89 -13.22
CA VAL A 214 -12.93 -8.18 -12.97
C VAL A 214 -13.63 -9.32 -13.73
N GLY A 215 -14.38 -8.98 -14.78
CA GLY A 215 -14.88 -9.90 -15.79
C GLY A 215 -13.75 -10.71 -16.40
N GLU A 216 -14.04 -11.96 -16.81
CA GLU A 216 -12.98 -12.88 -17.23
C GLU A 216 -12.18 -12.37 -18.43
N GLU A 217 -12.87 -11.90 -19.46
CA GLU A 217 -12.28 -11.49 -20.73
C GLU A 217 -11.41 -10.23 -20.55
N GLY A 218 -11.96 -9.15 -19.99
CA GLY A 218 -11.19 -7.94 -19.71
C GLY A 218 -10.03 -8.19 -18.76
N LEU A 219 -10.22 -9.01 -17.71
CA LEU A 219 -9.13 -9.32 -16.79
C LEU A 219 -8.04 -10.19 -17.42
N ARG A 220 -8.39 -11.04 -18.41
CA ARG A 220 -7.43 -11.83 -19.19
C ARG A 220 -6.60 -10.93 -20.07
N GLU A 221 -7.25 -10.04 -20.82
CA GLU A 221 -6.59 -9.05 -21.67
C GLU A 221 -5.57 -8.26 -20.85
N ARG A 222 -5.98 -7.68 -19.71
CA ARG A 222 -5.06 -6.94 -18.82
C ARG A 222 -3.90 -7.76 -18.26
N TYR A 223 -4.14 -9.03 -17.94
CA TYR A 223 -3.10 -9.94 -17.47
C TYR A 223 -2.06 -10.24 -18.56
N GLU A 224 -2.53 -10.49 -19.78
CA GLU A 224 -1.70 -10.80 -20.94
C GLU A 224 -0.95 -9.55 -21.43
N GLU A 225 -1.62 -8.39 -21.51
CA GLU A 225 -1.03 -7.08 -21.80
C GLU A 225 0.14 -6.77 -20.87
N HIS A 226 -0.05 -6.95 -19.55
CA HIS A 226 1.01 -6.70 -18.58
C HIS A 226 2.23 -7.61 -18.78
N ASN A 227 2.00 -8.92 -18.96
CA ASN A 227 3.09 -9.86 -19.17
C ASN A 227 3.85 -9.54 -20.46
N GLU A 228 3.13 -9.20 -21.52
CA GLU A 228 3.73 -8.84 -22.80
C GLU A 228 4.51 -7.53 -22.74
N LEU A 229 3.98 -6.52 -22.03
CA LEU A 229 4.72 -5.29 -21.74
C LEU A 229 6.06 -5.59 -21.05
N VAL A 230 6.07 -6.46 -20.04
CA VAL A 230 7.32 -6.82 -19.35
C VAL A 230 8.30 -7.53 -20.27
N ARG A 231 7.82 -8.43 -21.15
CA ARG A 231 8.67 -9.07 -22.17
C ARG A 231 9.27 -8.05 -23.13
N GLN A 232 8.47 -7.08 -23.60
CA GLN A 232 8.93 -6.00 -24.48
C GLN A 232 10.00 -5.13 -23.82
N LEU A 233 9.78 -4.73 -22.56
CA LEU A 233 10.75 -3.93 -21.80
C LEU A 233 12.09 -4.67 -21.57
N ALA A 234 12.05 -6.00 -21.61
CA ALA A 234 13.23 -6.85 -21.44
C ALA A 234 13.84 -7.33 -22.77
N ALA A 235 13.18 -7.08 -23.91
CA ALA A 235 13.57 -7.61 -25.22
C ALA A 235 14.95 -7.13 -25.67
N GLU A 236 15.35 -5.93 -25.28
CA GLU A 236 16.67 -5.37 -25.59
C GLU A 236 17.82 -6.07 -24.83
N ARG A 237 17.50 -6.84 -23.77
CA ARG A 237 18.48 -7.40 -22.81
C ARG A 237 18.05 -8.79 -22.35
N PRO A 238 17.95 -9.77 -23.26
CA PRO A 238 17.45 -11.11 -22.95
C PRO A 238 18.28 -11.83 -21.89
N GLU A 239 19.57 -11.54 -21.77
CA GLU A 239 20.47 -12.08 -20.74
C GLU A 239 20.15 -11.58 -19.32
N MET A 240 19.44 -10.46 -19.21
CA MET A 240 18.96 -9.89 -17.94
C MET A 240 17.47 -10.15 -17.73
N PHE A 241 16.87 -11.11 -18.45
CA PHE A 241 15.47 -11.46 -18.34
C PHE A 241 15.28 -12.92 -17.93
N LEU A 242 14.37 -13.15 -16.97
CA LEU A 242 13.90 -14.48 -16.60
C LEU A 242 12.37 -14.48 -16.50
N GLU A 243 11.70 -15.27 -17.34
CA GLU A 243 10.31 -15.65 -17.10
C GLU A 243 10.31 -16.87 -16.16
N PHE A 244 9.59 -16.79 -15.05
CA PHE A 244 9.74 -17.72 -13.93
C PHE A 244 8.40 -18.16 -13.34
N ASP A 245 8.15 -19.46 -13.31
CA ASP A 245 7.13 -20.05 -12.47
C ASP A 245 7.77 -20.47 -11.13
N VAL A 246 7.25 -19.94 -10.02
CA VAL A 246 7.76 -20.26 -8.67
C VAL A 246 7.76 -21.75 -8.32
N ARG A 247 7.05 -22.59 -9.09
CA ARG A 247 7.08 -24.05 -8.97
C ARG A 247 8.37 -24.68 -9.47
N GLU A 248 9.14 -24.00 -10.31
CA GLU A 248 10.44 -24.44 -10.82
C GLU A 248 11.53 -24.45 -9.74
N GLY A 249 11.35 -23.67 -8.67
CA GLY A 249 12.23 -23.69 -7.51
C GLY A 249 13.57 -22.99 -7.72
N TRP A 250 14.61 -23.45 -7.03
CA TRP A 250 15.89 -22.74 -6.97
C TRP A 250 16.68 -22.74 -8.28
N GLY A 251 16.65 -23.82 -9.06
CA GLY A 251 17.57 -24.04 -10.18
C GLY A 251 17.63 -22.87 -11.16
N PRO A 252 16.52 -22.52 -11.83
CA PRO A 252 16.50 -21.41 -12.80
C PRO A 252 16.80 -20.05 -12.15
N LEU A 253 16.28 -19.81 -10.94
CA LEU A 253 16.47 -18.54 -10.23
C LEU A 253 17.93 -18.30 -9.85
N CYS A 254 18.58 -19.29 -9.23
CA CYS A 254 19.98 -19.20 -8.81
C CYS A 254 20.93 -19.12 -10.02
N ALA A 255 20.68 -19.90 -11.07
CA ALA A 255 21.46 -19.84 -12.31
C ALA A 255 21.40 -18.44 -12.94
N PHE A 256 20.19 -17.87 -13.05
CA PHE A 256 19.99 -16.53 -13.59
C PHE A 256 20.64 -15.44 -12.72
N LEU A 257 20.55 -15.57 -11.40
CA LEU A 257 21.12 -14.58 -10.48
C LEU A 257 22.63 -14.73 -10.27
N GLY A 258 23.23 -15.86 -10.69
CA GLY A 258 24.65 -16.17 -10.45
C GLY A 258 24.92 -16.49 -8.98
N ARG A 259 24.00 -17.20 -8.34
CA ARG A 259 24.06 -17.58 -6.92
C ARG A 259 24.12 -19.09 -6.76
N GLU A 260 24.69 -19.56 -5.66
CA GLU A 260 24.63 -20.97 -5.29
C GLU A 260 23.20 -21.36 -4.88
N VAL A 261 22.83 -22.62 -5.11
CA VAL A 261 21.53 -23.15 -4.71
C VAL A 261 21.54 -23.42 -3.20
N PRO A 262 20.65 -22.80 -2.41
CA PRO A 262 20.56 -23.08 -0.97
C PRO A 262 20.18 -24.54 -0.70
N GLU A 263 20.62 -25.09 0.43
CA GLU A 263 20.27 -26.46 0.85
C GLU A 263 18.78 -26.60 1.24
N GLU A 264 18.14 -25.50 1.63
CA GLU A 264 16.75 -25.49 2.07
C GLU A 264 15.75 -25.57 0.90
N ALA A 265 14.54 -26.03 1.19
CA ALA A 265 13.48 -26.11 0.19
C ALA A 265 13.05 -24.71 -0.28
N PHE A 266 12.74 -24.58 -1.58
CA PHE A 266 12.26 -23.31 -2.12
C PHE A 266 11.03 -22.80 -1.36
N PRO A 267 11.01 -21.53 -0.92
CA PRO A 267 9.94 -21.02 -0.06
C PRO A 267 8.57 -21.14 -0.70
N ARG A 268 7.64 -21.77 0.03
CA ARG A 268 6.22 -21.82 -0.33
C ARG A 268 5.40 -21.07 0.71
N VAL A 269 5.41 -19.74 0.59
CA VAL A 269 4.73 -18.84 1.50
C VAL A 269 3.49 -18.24 0.83
N ASN A 270 2.50 -17.82 1.62
CA ASN A 270 1.21 -17.27 1.14
C ASN A 270 0.24 -18.25 0.47
N GLY A 271 0.06 -19.42 1.09
CA GLY A 271 -1.17 -20.21 0.88
C GLY A 271 -2.44 -19.41 1.22
N GLU A 272 -3.58 -19.83 0.66
CA GLU A 272 -4.88 -19.19 0.86
C GLU A 272 -5.24 -19.06 2.36
N GLU A 273 -5.01 -20.11 3.15
CA GLU A 273 -5.23 -20.11 4.59
C GLU A 273 -4.37 -19.06 5.32
N ALA A 274 -3.08 -18.98 4.99
CA ALA A 274 -2.17 -18.00 5.58
C ALA A 274 -2.61 -16.56 5.26
N PHE A 275 -3.13 -16.31 4.05
CA PHE A 275 -3.71 -15.02 3.68
C PHE A 275 -4.94 -14.70 4.54
N HIS A 276 -5.89 -15.64 4.68
CA HIS A 276 -7.09 -15.41 5.48
C HIS A 276 -6.79 -15.26 6.97
N ALA A 277 -5.82 -16.02 7.51
CA ALA A 277 -5.34 -15.86 8.87
C ALA A 277 -4.76 -14.45 9.09
N ARG A 278 -3.95 -13.96 8.14
CA ARG A 278 -3.39 -12.61 8.20
C ARG A 278 -4.46 -11.52 8.10
N LYS A 279 -5.44 -11.69 7.20
CA LYS A 279 -6.63 -10.84 7.11
C LYS A 279 -7.30 -10.73 8.49
N ARG A 280 -7.63 -11.87 9.13
CA ARG A 280 -8.20 -11.89 10.50
C ARG A 280 -7.32 -11.18 11.53
N ALA A 281 -6.00 -11.38 11.49
CA ALA A 281 -5.06 -10.75 12.42
C ALA A 281 -5.00 -9.22 12.26
N VAL A 282 -5.03 -8.71 11.02
CA VAL A 282 -5.11 -7.25 10.76
C VAL A 282 -6.39 -6.67 11.37
N ARG A 283 -7.54 -7.27 11.08
CA ARG A 283 -8.82 -6.84 11.68
C ARG A 283 -8.78 -6.87 13.20
N ASN A 284 -8.33 -7.96 13.80
CA ASN A 284 -8.33 -8.10 15.26
C ASN A 284 -7.41 -7.05 15.92
N ARG A 285 -6.24 -6.75 15.34
CA ARG A 285 -5.36 -5.67 15.84
C ARG A 285 -6.06 -4.31 15.82
N VAL A 286 -6.79 -4.00 14.75
CA VAL A 286 -7.55 -2.75 14.66
C VAL A 286 -8.68 -2.70 15.68
N LEU A 287 -9.46 -3.77 15.81
CA LEU A 287 -10.54 -3.85 16.80
C LEU A 287 -10.02 -3.68 18.23
N VAL A 288 -8.91 -4.34 18.58
CA VAL A 288 -8.26 -4.18 19.89
C VAL A 288 -7.85 -2.72 20.11
N ARG A 289 -7.23 -2.07 19.12
CA ARG A 289 -6.83 -0.65 19.23
C ARG A 289 -8.03 0.27 19.42
N LEU A 290 -9.14 0.05 18.69
CA LEU A 290 -10.37 0.82 18.86
C LEU A 290 -10.96 0.64 20.26
N VAL A 291 -11.03 -0.59 20.75
CA VAL A 291 -11.52 -0.89 22.11
C VAL A 291 -10.63 -0.23 23.17
N VAL A 292 -9.30 -0.37 23.06
CA VAL A 292 -8.36 0.29 23.97
C VAL A 292 -8.53 1.81 23.93
N GLY A 293 -8.68 2.40 22.74
CA GLY A 293 -8.94 3.83 22.57
C GLY A 293 -10.21 4.28 23.29
N ILE A 294 -11.31 3.55 23.13
CA ILE A 294 -12.59 3.83 23.81
C ILE A 294 -12.42 3.76 25.33
N VAL A 295 -11.73 2.73 25.83
CA VAL A 295 -11.46 2.56 27.27
C VAL A 295 -10.63 3.72 27.81
N VAL A 296 -9.56 4.12 27.12
CA VAL A 296 -8.70 5.24 27.54
C VAL A 296 -9.48 6.56 27.55
N VAL A 297 -10.27 6.85 26.51
CA VAL A 297 -11.11 8.05 26.46
C VAL A 297 -12.13 8.05 27.61
N GLY A 298 -12.75 6.90 27.89
CA GLY A 298 -13.67 6.75 29.02
C GLY A 298 -13.01 7.02 30.37
N LEU A 299 -11.80 6.49 30.59
CA LEU A 299 -11.01 6.74 31.81
C LEU A 299 -10.66 8.23 31.96
N VAL A 300 -10.19 8.87 30.90
CA VAL A 300 -9.85 10.31 30.92
C VAL A 300 -11.09 11.16 31.21
N ALA A 301 -12.21 10.88 30.54
CA ALA A 301 -13.47 11.56 30.79
C ALA A 301 -13.95 11.38 32.24
N GLY A 302 -13.79 10.18 32.81
CA GLY A 302 -14.08 9.88 34.21
C GLY A 302 -13.22 10.70 35.18
N VAL A 303 -11.92 10.83 34.92
CA VAL A 303 -11.00 11.65 35.73
C VAL A 303 -11.37 13.13 35.63
N VAL A 304 -11.60 13.65 34.42
CA VAL A 304 -12.01 15.06 34.21
C VAL A 304 -13.32 15.36 34.94
N TRP A 305 -14.29 14.45 34.86
CA TRP A 305 -15.55 14.55 35.59
C TRP A 305 -15.32 14.63 37.11
N GLN A 306 -14.52 13.72 37.67
CA GLN A 306 -14.20 13.72 39.10
C GLN A 306 -13.52 15.02 39.55
N LEU A 307 -12.54 15.51 38.79
CA LEU A 307 -11.88 16.78 39.07
C LEU A 307 -12.86 17.97 38.99
N GLY A 308 -13.78 17.96 38.03
CA GLY A 308 -14.84 18.95 37.89
C GLY A 308 -15.79 18.96 39.09
N VAL A 309 -16.19 17.78 39.58
CA VAL A 309 -17.03 17.64 40.78
C VAL A 309 -16.31 18.17 42.03
N LEU A 310 -15.03 17.81 42.22
CA LEU A 310 -14.22 18.29 43.34
C LEU A 310 -14.03 19.81 43.30
N TRP A 311 -13.73 20.36 42.12
CA TRP A 311 -13.59 21.80 41.91
C TRP A 311 -14.90 22.55 42.21
N TRP A 312 -16.03 22.06 41.71
CA TRP A 312 -17.35 22.63 41.97
C TRP A 312 -17.70 22.58 43.46
N GLY A 313 -17.43 21.45 44.13
CA GLY A 313 -17.58 21.30 45.57
C GLY A 313 -16.76 22.34 46.35
N GLY A 314 -15.49 22.54 45.98
CA GLY A 314 -14.62 23.55 46.58
C GLY A 314 -15.07 25.00 46.34
N VAL A 315 -15.58 25.31 45.15
CA VAL A 315 -16.17 26.63 44.83
C VAL A 315 -17.41 26.89 45.70
N ARG A 316 -18.29 25.89 45.84
CA ARG A 316 -19.50 26.01 46.67
C ARG A 316 -19.16 26.17 48.15
N TRP A 317 -18.17 25.43 48.64
CA TRP A 317 -17.66 25.58 50.00
C TRP A 317 -17.13 27.00 50.26
N ARG A 318 -16.26 27.52 49.38
CA ARG A 318 -15.74 28.90 49.47
C ARG A 318 -16.84 29.95 49.45
N ARG A 319 -17.84 29.84 48.58
CA ARG A 319 -18.98 30.79 48.56
C ARG A 319 -19.76 30.77 49.86
N ARG A 320 -20.02 29.59 50.42
CA ARG A 320 -20.79 29.45 51.68
C ARG A 320 -20.05 30.05 52.87
N HIS A 321 -18.73 29.91 52.94
CA HIS A 321 -17.92 30.44 54.05
C HIS A 321 -17.45 31.88 53.86
N ARG A 322 -17.60 32.48 52.67
CA ARG A 322 -17.36 33.92 52.46
C ARG A 322 -18.45 34.80 53.07
N VAL A 323 -19.70 34.33 53.06
CA VAL A 323 -20.87 35.05 53.59
C VAL A 323 -20.83 35.16 55.13
N VAL A 324 -20.09 34.29 55.81
CA VAL A 324 -19.97 34.28 57.27
C VAL A 324 -18.86 35.23 57.77
N GLY A 325 -17.99 35.73 56.86
CA GLY A 325 -16.86 36.59 57.22
C GLY A 325 -17.10 38.10 57.08
N GLU A 326 -18.28 38.52 56.63
CA GLU A 326 -18.63 39.96 56.47
C GLU A 326 -19.59 40.49 57.57
N GLU A 327 -19.93 39.69 58.59
CA GLU A 327 -20.76 40.11 59.75
C GLU A 327 -19.97 40.30 61.06
N PHE A 328 -18.65 40.57 61.01
CA PHE A 328 -17.87 40.95 62.20
C PHE A 328 -17.16 42.28 62.02
#